data_AF-A0A5M8SYD9-F1
#
_entry.id   AF-A0A5M8SYD9-F1
#
_cell.length_a   1.000
_cell.length_b   1.000
_cell.length_c   1.000
_cell.angle_alpha   90.00
_cell.angle_beta   90.00
_cell.angle_gamma   90.00
#
_symmetry.space_group_name_H-M   'P 1'
#
loop_
_entity.id
_entity.type
_entity.pdbx_description
1 polymer ?
#
loop_
_entity_poly.entity_id
_entity_poly.type
_entity_poly.pdbx_seq_one_letter_code
_entity_poly.pdbx_strand_id
1 'polypeptide(L)'
;MKLFRLLVFAVAAISISGAQEAGQVAVPNSDATLHYIHEAWDTLTRSMTECHSLVDIKVTANPILYLPAGMSVPDAVKALTEKCGVKVLSLPRRIEKLGDIDPKELPNAGLLYLPEPYVVPGGRFNEMYGWDSYFILLGLEADHHEALAKGMVDNFLFEIENYGGVLNANRTYYLTRSQPPFLTSMIRAVYENAGSFAQTPEGRAEARRWLERAYELAKKDHSVWERPEHRAGTTGLSRYFDYGTGPVPEMADDSTYYPDVIRWLLAHPHAGGAGFLVKGPEHPDKAEAQRLKQTSCDVEASVVCLHAWADGYRLSKDFYLGDRAMRESGFDPSNRFGPFSGETHHFAPVCLNSLLYRYERDMEHIAHVLGKAAEAARWNRRAQARDAAIHRYLWRAKDGMFEDYDFLHGRSNTYAYIAQLYPLFGGEATREEAKQVVAKLSLFERPGGLSMSNTNTGLQWDEPFGWAPTNWVSVAGLELMGFHQDAARIAKHFDETVDEGFAHDGTIREKYNVVSRNSDVKVATGYKSNEIGFGWTNSIYLKFRTIAERPGGEAAGGN
;
A
#
# COMPACT_ATOMS: atom_id res chain seq x y z
N MET A 1 -26.43 -2.37 -42.98
CA MET A 1 -26.91 -0.98 -42.78
C MET A 1 -27.95 -0.97 -41.66
N LYS A 2 -27.50 -0.78 -40.41
CA LYS A 2 -28.37 -0.52 -39.25
C LYS A 2 -27.67 0.50 -38.34
N LEU A 3 -28.47 1.48 -37.91
CA LEU A 3 -28.09 2.72 -37.24
C LEU A 3 -27.32 2.50 -35.93
N PHE A 4 -26.23 3.23 -35.78
CA PHE A 4 -25.60 3.53 -34.49
C PHE A 4 -26.39 4.64 -33.77
N ARG A 5 -26.80 4.40 -32.52
CA ARG A 5 -27.17 5.46 -31.57
C ARG A 5 -26.05 5.56 -30.54
N LEU A 6 -25.25 6.63 -30.63
CA LEU A 6 -24.41 7.08 -29.52
C LEU A 6 -25.32 7.64 -28.42
N LEU A 7 -25.24 7.10 -27.20
CA LEU A 7 -25.66 7.81 -26.00
C LEU A 7 -24.50 8.71 -25.56
N VAL A 8 -24.71 10.02 -25.64
CA VAL A 8 -23.85 11.05 -25.06
C VAL A 8 -24.27 11.20 -23.59
N PHE A 9 -23.37 10.89 -22.66
CA PHE A 9 -23.55 11.30 -21.26
C PHE A 9 -23.19 12.78 -21.13
N ALA A 10 -24.16 13.59 -20.71
CA ALA A 10 -23.95 14.98 -20.39
C ALA A 10 -23.27 15.09 -19.02
N VAL A 11 -22.02 15.54 -19.00
CA VAL A 11 -21.37 16.06 -17.80
C VAL A 11 -21.89 17.49 -17.61
N ALA A 12 -22.57 17.74 -16.50
CA ALA A 12 -22.93 19.10 -16.11
C ALA A 12 -21.66 19.84 -15.68
N ALA A 13 -21.04 20.55 -16.62
CA ALA A 13 -19.99 21.51 -16.32
C ALA A 13 -20.64 22.72 -15.62
N ILE A 14 -20.35 22.90 -14.33
CA ILE A 14 -20.54 24.20 -13.69
C ILE A 14 -19.43 25.10 -14.24
N SER A 15 -19.76 25.90 -15.25
CA SER A 15 -18.89 26.93 -15.77
C SER A 15 -18.75 28.05 -14.74
N ILE A 16 -17.69 28.02 -13.94
CA ILE A 16 -17.16 29.20 -13.28
C ILE A 16 -16.36 29.96 -14.34
N SER A 17 -16.99 30.96 -14.94
CA SER A 17 -16.34 31.92 -15.82
C SER A 17 -15.47 32.86 -14.99
N GLY A 18 -14.19 32.54 -14.89
CA GLY A 18 -13.12 33.44 -14.53
C GLY A 18 -11.94 33.17 -15.46
N ALA A 19 -11.77 34.01 -16.49
CA ALA A 19 -10.57 33.99 -17.30
C ALA A 19 -9.39 34.39 -16.41
N GLN A 20 -8.54 33.42 -16.05
CA GLN A 20 -7.35 33.68 -15.26
C GLN A 20 -6.28 34.24 -16.19
N GLU A 21 -5.86 35.47 -15.90
CA GLU A 21 -4.75 36.15 -16.56
C GLU A 21 -3.48 35.29 -16.47
N ALA A 22 -2.89 34.98 -17.63
CA ALA A 22 -1.55 34.41 -17.70
C ALA A 22 -0.55 35.44 -17.15
N GLY A 23 -0.15 35.27 -15.88
CA GLY A 23 0.86 36.13 -15.25
C GLY A 23 0.84 36.23 -13.72
N GLN A 24 -0.17 35.70 -13.02
CA GLN A 24 -0.12 35.63 -11.56
C GLN A 24 0.55 34.34 -11.10
N VAL A 25 1.64 34.47 -10.33
CA VAL A 25 2.23 33.35 -9.59
C VAL A 25 1.16 32.81 -8.67
N ALA A 26 0.79 31.54 -8.83
CA ALA A 26 -0.17 30.89 -7.95
C ALA A 26 0.37 30.95 -6.51
N VAL A 27 -0.40 31.53 -5.59
CA VAL A 27 0.02 31.73 -4.20
C VAL A 27 -0.50 30.54 -3.37
N PRO A 28 0.39 29.77 -2.71
CA PRO A 28 0.00 28.71 -1.78
C PRO A 28 -0.97 29.22 -0.70
N ASN A 29 -2.05 28.48 -0.46
CA ASN A 29 -3.05 28.81 0.56
C ASN A 29 -3.52 27.53 1.26
N SER A 30 -3.02 27.32 2.48
CA SER A 30 -3.34 26.16 3.30
C SER A 30 -4.83 26.02 3.65
N ASP A 31 -5.58 27.12 3.74
CA ASP A 31 -7.03 27.06 4.03
C ASP A 31 -7.80 26.51 2.82
N ALA A 32 -7.36 26.83 1.61
CA ALA A 32 -7.93 26.28 0.39
C ALA A 32 -7.58 24.79 0.24
N THR A 33 -6.35 24.40 0.60
CA THR A 33 -5.94 22.99 0.65
C THR A 33 -6.78 22.20 1.65
N LEU A 34 -7.01 22.72 2.86
CA LEU A 34 -7.87 22.09 3.87
C LEU A 34 -9.32 21.94 3.38
N HIS A 35 -9.88 22.97 2.76
CA HIS A 35 -11.23 22.91 2.23
C HIS A 35 -11.36 21.82 1.16
N TYR A 36 -10.38 21.72 0.25
CA TYR A 36 -10.34 20.66 -0.75
C TYR A 36 -10.29 19.26 -0.09
N ILE A 37 -9.47 19.08 0.96
CA ILE A 37 -9.36 17.82 1.68
C ILE A 37 -10.70 17.43 2.31
N HIS A 38 -11.38 18.38 2.95
CA HIS A 38 -12.67 18.13 3.59
C HIS A 38 -13.74 17.65 2.60
N GLU A 39 -13.80 18.27 1.41
CA GLU A 39 -14.74 17.86 0.35
C GLU A 39 -14.33 16.54 -0.35
N ALA A 40 -13.04 16.18 -0.29
CA ALA A 40 -12.52 15.01 -0.98
C ALA A 40 -12.99 13.69 -0.34
N TRP A 41 -13.28 13.64 0.96
CA TRP A 41 -13.70 12.39 1.63
C TRP A 41 -14.97 11.80 1.02
N ASP A 42 -15.98 12.64 0.76
CA ASP A 42 -17.22 12.21 0.11
C ASP A 42 -16.94 11.70 -1.32
N THR A 43 -16.08 12.41 -2.05
CA THR A 43 -15.71 12.05 -3.43
C THR A 43 -14.90 10.75 -3.52
N LEU A 44 -14.10 10.45 -2.51
CA LEU A 44 -13.29 9.24 -2.43
C LEU A 44 -14.02 8.08 -1.76
N THR A 45 -15.18 8.30 -1.15
CA THR A 45 -15.96 7.23 -0.52
C THR A 45 -16.62 6.35 -1.58
N ARG A 46 -16.60 5.04 -1.35
CA ARG A 46 -17.28 4.00 -2.12
C ARG A 46 -18.13 3.16 -1.21
N SER A 47 -19.18 2.60 -1.80
CA SER A 47 -20.09 1.69 -1.11
C SER A 47 -20.64 0.65 -2.08
N MET A 48 -21.06 -0.50 -1.55
CA MET A 48 -21.74 -1.55 -2.33
C MET A 48 -23.20 -1.19 -2.66
N THR A 49 -23.56 0.10 -2.57
CA THR A 49 -24.88 0.65 -2.91
C THR A 49 -24.84 1.66 -4.05
N GLU A 50 -23.65 1.96 -4.58
CA GLU A 50 -23.44 2.95 -5.63
C GLU A 50 -22.79 2.36 -6.87
N CYS A 51 -23.33 2.68 -8.06
CA CYS A 51 -22.88 2.05 -9.30
C CYS A 51 -21.42 2.36 -9.64
N HIS A 52 -20.95 3.56 -9.29
CA HIS A 52 -19.59 4.00 -9.64
C HIS A 52 -18.51 3.22 -8.87
N SER A 53 -18.83 2.63 -7.72
CA SER A 53 -17.93 1.79 -6.91
C SER A 53 -17.52 0.47 -7.56
N LEU A 54 -18.22 0.03 -8.61
CA LEU A 54 -18.08 -1.33 -9.14
C LEU A 54 -17.20 -1.40 -10.39
N VAL A 55 -16.98 -0.25 -11.03
CA VAL A 55 -16.22 -0.15 -12.28
C VAL A 55 -14.75 -0.47 -12.02
N ASP A 56 -14.15 -1.27 -12.90
CA ASP A 56 -12.69 -1.46 -12.98
C ASP A 56 -12.22 -0.90 -14.31
N ILE A 57 -11.43 0.17 -14.30
CA ILE A 57 -10.87 0.70 -15.54
C ILE A 57 -9.58 -0.03 -15.95
N LYS A 58 -9.04 -0.88 -15.06
CA LYS A 58 -7.81 -1.65 -15.27
C LYS A 58 -8.07 -2.94 -16.04
N VAL A 59 -9.34 -3.35 -16.16
CA VAL A 59 -9.77 -4.49 -17.00
C VAL A 59 -10.98 -4.09 -17.85
N THR A 60 -11.08 -4.62 -19.07
CA THR A 60 -12.10 -4.22 -20.06
C THR A 60 -13.44 -4.96 -19.93
N ALA A 61 -13.66 -5.67 -18.83
CA ALA A 61 -14.82 -6.56 -18.63
C ALA A 61 -16.00 -5.87 -17.95
N ASN A 62 -17.20 -6.43 -18.12
CA ASN A 62 -18.39 -5.98 -17.38
C ASN A 62 -18.17 -6.13 -15.86
N PRO A 63 -18.61 -5.16 -15.03
CA PRO A 63 -18.47 -5.25 -13.58
C PRO A 63 -19.11 -6.53 -13.01
N ILE A 64 -18.33 -7.25 -12.22
CA ILE A 64 -18.77 -8.40 -11.43
C ILE A 64 -18.50 -8.13 -9.97
N LEU A 65 -19.50 -8.37 -9.12
CA LEU A 65 -19.36 -8.37 -7.67
C LEU A 65 -19.39 -9.81 -7.16
N TYR A 66 -18.33 -10.21 -6.46
CA TYR A 66 -18.20 -11.53 -5.84
C TYR A 66 -18.55 -11.45 -4.35
N LEU A 67 -19.54 -12.26 -3.94
CA LEU A 67 -19.88 -12.50 -2.54
C LEU A 67 -19.09 -13.69 -1.98
N PRO A 68 -18.79 -13.71 -0.66
CA PRO A 68 -18.28 -14.90 0.00
C PRO A 68 -19.13 -16.15 -0.26
N ALA A 69 -18.48 -17.31 -0.28
CA ALA A 69 -19.17 -18.58 -0.50
C ALA A 69 -20.20 -18.82 0.62
N GLY A 70 -21.43 -19.14 0.21
CA GLY A 70 -22.55 -19.39 1.14
C GLY A 70 -23.21 -18.15 1.74
N MET A 71 -22.72 -16.93 1.45
CA MET A 71 -23.37 -15.70 1.86
C MET A 71 -24.66 -15.47 1.03
N SER A 72 -25.77 -15.18 1.72
CA SER A 72 -26.99 -14.70 1.08
C SER A 72 -26.78 -13.31 0.51
N VAL A 73 -27.28 -13.05 -0.71
CA VAL A 73 -27.20 -11.71 -1.32
C VAL A 73 -27.91 -10.68 -0.42
N PRO A 74 -27.20 -9.66 0.09
CA PRO A 74 -27.82 -8.59 0.88
C PRO A 74 -28.86 -7.82 0.07
N ASP A 75 -29.92 -7.33 0.71
CA ASP A 75 -31.00 -6.61 0.00
C ASP A 75 -30.50 -5.34 -0.70
N ALA A 76 -29.54 -4.64 -0.09
CA ALA A 76 -28.85 -3.51 -0.69
C ALA A 76 -28.14 -3.87 -2.01
N VAL A 77 -27.54 -5.07 -2.08
CA VAL A 77 -26.86 -5.57 -3.28
C VAL A 77 -27.85 -6.06 -4.34
N LYS A 78 -29.01 -6.60 -3.94
CA LYS A 78 -30.10 -6.91 -4.90
C LYS A 78 -30.59 -5.63 -5.58
N ALA A 79 -30.85 -4.58 -4.81
CA ALA A 79 -31.25 -3.28 -5.35
C ALA A 79 -30.18 -2.67 -6.28
N LEU A 80 -28.90 -2.81 -5.93
CA LEU A 80 -27.77 -2.41 -6.77
C LEU A 80 -27.73 -3.17 -8.11
N THR A 81 -27.99 -4.47 -8.08
CA THR A 81 -28.02 -5.33 -9.28
C THR A 81 -29.04 -4.82 -10.28
N GLU A 82 -30.26 -4.50 -9.82
CA GLU A 82 -31.33 -3.95 -10.65
C GLU A 82 -31.01 -2.55 -11.18
N LYS A 83 -30.42 -1.70 -10.33
CA LYS A 83 -30.08 -0.31 -10.66
C LYS A 83 -28.91 -0.18 -11.63
N CYS A 84 -27.86 -0.97 -11.45
CA CYS A 84 -26.56 -0.80 -12.10
C CYS A 84 -26.24 -1.87 -13.14
N GLY A 85 -27.06 -2.94 -13.25
CA GLY A 85 -26.83 -4.03 -14.20
C GLY A 85 -25.58 -4.86 -13.89
N VAL A 86 -25.11 -4.86 -12.64
CA VAL A 86 -23.91 -5.60 -12.22
C VAL A 86 -24.22 -7.08 -12.02
N LYS A 87 -23.32 -7.94 -12.48
CA LYS A 87 -23.45 -9.38 -12.25
C LYS A 87 -22.95 -9.72 -10.85
N VAL A 88 -23.81 -10.29 -10.02
CA VAL A 88 -23.44 -10.80 -8.70
C VAL A 88 -23.19 -12.30 -8.78
N LEU A 89 -22.01 -12.73 -8.32
CA LEU A 89 -21.60 -14.14 -8.26
C LEU A 89 -21.17 -14.50 -6.83
N SER A 90 -21.30 -15.76 -6.46
CA SER A 90 -20.68 -16.28 -5.24
C SER A 90 -19.32 -16.86 -5.55
N LEU A 91 -18.35 -16.66 -4.66
CA LEU A 91 -17.10 -17.41 -4.69
C LEU A 91 -17.39 -18.92 -4.60
N PRO A 92 -16.62 -19.77 -5.30
CA PRO A 92 -16.92 -21.19 -5.42
C PRO A 92 -16.74 -21.96 -4.10
N ARG A 93 -15.97 -21.41 -3.16
CA ARG A 93 -15.66 -22.00 -1.86
C ARG A 93 -15.22 -20.95 -0.86
N ARG A 94 -15.27 -21.31 0.42
CA ARG A 94 -14.73 -20.49 1.50
C ARG A 94 -13.21 -20.39 1.37
N ILE A 95 -12.67 -19.21 1.62
CA ILE A 95 -11.24 -18.93 1.61
C ILE A 95 -10.80 -18.80 3.06
N GLU A 96 -9.96 -19.73 3.52
CA GLU A 96 -9.44 -19.70 4.89
C GLU A 96 -8.13 -18.92 4.97
N LYS A 97 -7.34 -18.94 3.89
CA LYS A 97 -6.02 -18.30 3.78
C LYS A 97 -5.82 -17.71 2.38
N LEU A 98 -4.98 -16.68 2.30
CA LEU A 98 -4.53 -16.15 1.01
C LEU A 98 -3.89 -17.26 0.17
N GLY A 99 -4.29 -17.33 -1.10
CA GLY A 99 -3.85 -18.37 -2.04
C GLY A 99 -4.67 -19.67 -2.04
N ASP A 100 -5.73 -19.81 -1.25
CA ASP A 100 -6.62 -21.00 -1.34
C ASP A 100 -7.39 -21.08 -2.68
N ILE A 101 -7.49 -19.96 -3.40
CA ILE A 101 -8.08 -19.88 -4.75
C ILE A 101 -7.04 -19.26 -5.68
N ASP A 102 -6.74 -19.94 -6.79
CA ASP A 102 -6.08 -19.31 -7.93
C ASP A 102 -7.12 -18.43 -8.66
N PRO A 103 -6.88 -17.11 -8.82
CA PRO A 103 -7.81 -16.23 -9.54
C PRO A 103 -8.19 -16.72 -10.94
N LYS A 104 -7.36 -17.55 -11.59
CA LYS A 104 -7.65 -18.18 -12.89
C LYS A 104 -8.81 -19.18 -12.88
N GLU A 105 -9.20 -19.67 -11.70
CA GLU A 105 -10.38 -20.53 -11.54
C GLU A 105 -11.69 -19.76 -11.68
N LEU A 106 -11.64 -18.43 -11.49
CA LEU A 106 -12.80 -17.57 -11.62
C LEU A 106 -13.02 -17.20 -13.09
N PRO A 107 -14.27 -17.17 -13.58
CA PRO A 107 -14.54 -16.98 -14.99
C PRO A 107 -14.08 -15.61 -15.51
N ASN A 108 -14.09 -14.59 -14.65
CA ASN A 108 -13.68 -13.22 -14.95
C ASN A 108 -13.22 -12.52 -13.66
N ALA A 109 -12.36 -11.51 -13.80
CA ALA A 109 -12.01 -10.60 -12.71
C ALA A 109 -13.24 -9.85 -12.19
N GLY A 110 -13.24 -9.51 -10.90
CA GLY A 110 -14.33 -8.74 -10.28
C GLY A 110 -13.96 -8.16 -8.93
N LEU A 111 -14.84 -7.30 -8.41
CA LEU A 111 -14.75 -6.72 -7.08
C LEU A 111 -15.21 -7.75 -6.03
N LEU A 112 -14.55 -7.78 -4.89
CA LEU A 112 -14.95 -8.55 -3.72
C LEU A 112 -15.81 -7.69 -2.82
N TYR A 113 -16.93 -8.26 -2.37
CA TYR A 113 -17.87 -7.56 -1.51
C TYR A 113 -17.25 -7.17 -0.17
N LEU A 114 -17.55 -5.94 0.25
CA LEU A 114 -17.27 -5.40 1.57
C LEU A 114 -18.56 -4.80 2.15
N PRO A 115 -18.88 -5.07 3.42
CA PRO A 115 -20.16 -4.64 4.02
C PRO A 115 -20.26 -3.14 4.27
N GLU A 116 -19.17 -2.49 4.65
CA GLU A 116 -19.17 -1.08 5.05
C GLU A 116 -18.68 -0.17 3.92
N PRO A 117 -19.09 1.11 3.89
CA PRO A 117 -18.44 2.12 3.06
C PRO A 117 -16.95 2.23 3.36
N TYR A 118 -16.16 2.58 2.35
CA TYR A 118 -14.72 2.74 2.47
C TYR A 118 -14.21 3.84 1.57
N VAL A 119 -13.05 4.40 1.90
CA VAL A 119 -12.39 5.43 1.09
C VAL A 119 -11.33 4.78 0.21
N VAL A 120 -11.32 5.14 -1.07
CA VAL A 120 -10.30 4.70 -2.03
C VAL A 120 -9.10 5.65 -2.07
N PRO A 121 -7.93 5.22 -2.56
CA PRO A 121 -6.78 6.12 -2.69
C PRO A 121 -7.05 7.32 -3.62
N GLY A 122 -7.71 7.11 -4.76
CA GLY A 122 -8.03 8.18 -5.74
C GLY A 122 -7.75 7.78 -7.18
N GLY A 123 -8.10 8.65 -8.13
CA GLY A 123 -7.87 8.42 -9.56
C GLY A 123 -8.42 7.10 -10.09
N ARG A 124 -7.56 6.27 -10.71
CA ARG A 124 -7.91 4.94 -11.25
C ARG A 124 -8.22 3.86 -10.21
N PHE A 125 -8.03 4.13 -8.92
CA PHE A 125 -8.23 3.16 -7.84
C PHE A 125 -9.67 3.24 -7.31
N ASN A 126 -10.40 2.13 -7.41
CA ASN A 126 -11.81 2.04 -7.01
C ASN A 126 -12.05 0.98 -5.91
N GLU A 127 -10.94 0.43 -5.42
CA GLU A 127 -10.86 -0.64 -4.44
C GLU A 127 -10.39 -0.08 -3.10
N MET A 128 -10.74 -0.77 -2.01
CA MET A 128 -10.12 -0.54 -0.71
C MET A 128 -8.74 -1.18 -0.72
N TYR A 129 -7.67 -0.41 -0.54
CA TYR A 129 -6.28 -0.90 -0.52
C TYR A 129 -5.80 -1.13 0.92
N GLY A 130 -4.98 -2.16 1.13
CA GLY A 130 -4.53 -2.61 2.44
C GLY A 130 -3.82 -1.53 3.27
N TRP A 131 -2.66 -1.08 2.83
CA TRP A 131 -1.85 -0.13 3.62
C TRP A 131 -2.30 1.34 3.46
N ASP A 132 -2.82 1.74 2.31
CA ASP A 132 -3.37 3.09 2.06
C ASP A 132 -4.42 3.44 3.11
N SER A 133 -5.26 2.45 3.45
CA SER A 133 -6.34 2.58 4.42
C SER A 133 -5.85 2.97 5.82
N TYR A 134 -4.64 2.61 6.23
CA TYR A 134 -4.09 3.09 7.49
C TYR A 134 -3.89 4.60 7.48
N PHE A 135 -3.26 5.12 6.42
CA PHE A 135 -3.02 6.56 6.30
C PHE A 135 -4.34 7.31 6.15
N ILE A 136 -5.26 6.79 5.32
CA ILE A 136 -6.60 7.34 5.15
C ILE A 136 -7.36 7.41 6.48
N LEU A 137 -7.32 6.34 7.26
CA LEU A 137 -7.96 6.29 8.58
C LEU A 137 -7.47 7.41 9.50
N LEU A 138 -6.16 7.69 9.51
CA LEU A 138 -5.61 8.80 10.30
C LEU A 138 -6.17 10.17 9.89
N GLY A 139 -6.40 10.37 8.59
CA GLY A 139 -7.02 11.59 8.07
C GLY A 139 -8.50 11.69 8.40
N LEU A 140 -9.24 10.59 8.26
CA LEU A 140 -10.65 10.51 8.64
C LEU A 140 -10.86 10.83 10.11
N GLU A 141 -10.03 10.30 11.01
CA GLU A 141 -10.12 10.66 12.43
C GLU A 141 -9.74 12.13 12.69
N ALA A 142 -8.76 12.66 11.96
CA ALA A 142 -8.36 14.06 12.09
C ALA A 142 -9.44 15.04 11.60
N ASP A 143 -10.32 14.60 10.70
CA ASP A 143 -11.41 15.39 10.12
C ASP A 143 -12.81 14.93 10.60
N HIS A 144 -12.88 14.19 11.72
CA HIS A 144 -14.13 13.82 12.40
C HIS A 144 -15.08 12.89 11.61
N HIS A 145 -14.51 11.93 10.89
CA HIS A 145 -15.21 10.86 10.17
C HIS A 145 -15.03 9.48 10.85
N GLU A 146 -15.18 9.40 12.17
CA GLU A 146 -14.86 8.20 12.97
C GLU A 146 -15.69 6.97 12.57
N ALA A 147 -16.95 7.16 12.16
CA ALA A 147 -17.79 6.06 11.70
C ALA A 147 -17.26 5.40 10.42
N LEU A 148 -16.75 6.21 9.48
CA LEU A 148 -16.15 5.73 8.24
C LEU A 148 -14.81 5.05 8.50
N ALA A 149 -13.97 5.64 9.35
CA ALA A 149 -12.73 5.04 9.83
C ALA A 149 -12.96 3.65 10.46
N LYS A 150 -13.95 3.53 11.35
CA LYS A 150 -14.34 2.24 11.95
C LYS A 150 -14.85 1.26 10.90
N GLY A 151 -15.69 1.70 9.96
CA GLY A 151 -16.21 0.86 8.87
C GLY A 151 -15.10 0.26 8.00
N MET A 152 -14.04 1.02 7.74
CA MET A 152 -12.85 0.51 7.04
C MET A 152 -12.15 -0.60 7.84
N VAL A 153 -12.00 -0.46 9.16
CA VAL A 153 -11.45 -1.57 9.99
C VAL A 153 -12.38 -2.78 9.97
N ASP A 154 -13.70 -2.57 10.06
CA ASP A 154 -14.69 -3.65 9.97
C ASP A 154 -14.62 -4.39 8.64
N ASN A 155 -14.34 -3.69 7.54
CA ASN A 155 -14.07 -4.31 6.23
C ASN A 155 -12.82 -5.19 6.25
N PHE A 156 -11.71 -4.78 6.86
CA PHE A 156 -10.53 -5.67 7.00
C PHE A 156 -10.83 -6.90 7.86
N LEU A 157 -11.57 -6.74 8.95
CA LEU A 157 -12.02 -7.87 9.76
C LEU A 157 -12.88 -8.83 8.92
N PHE A 158 -13.74 -8.30 8.05
CA PHE A 158 -14.52 -9.06 7.10
C PHE A 158 -13.65 -9.80 6.06
N GLU A 159 -12.61 -9.15 5.52
CA GLU A 159 -11.66 -9.79 4.60
C GLU A 159 -10.95 -10.97 5.26
N ILE A 160 -10.52 -10.84 6.51
CA ILE A 160 -9.86 -11.93 7.23
C ILE A 160 -10.80 -13.14 7.43
N GLU A 161 -12.08 -12.87 7.71
CA GLU A 161 -13.10 -13.91 7.91
C GLU A 161 -13.45 -14.66 6.62
N ASN A 162 -13.47 -13.95 5.48
CA ASN A 162 -14.07 -14.45 4.23
C ASN A 162 -13.07 -14.68 3.09
N TYR A 163 -11.94 -13.98 3.12
CA TYR A 163 -10.89 -13.97 2.09
C TYR A 163 -9.51 -14.39 2.64
N GLY A 164 -9.41 -14.66 3.95
CA GLY A 164 -8.27 -15.34 4.56
C GLY A 164 -7.12 -14.45 5.03
N GLY A 165 -7.22 -13.13 4.85
CA GLY A 165 -6.27 -12.13 5.32
C GLY A 165 -6.61 -10.74 4.79
N VAL A 166 -5.89 -9.71 5.22
CA VAL A 166 -5.97 -8.38 4.58
C VAL A 166 -5.42 -8.47 3.16
N LEU A 167 -6.20 -8.03 2.18
CA LEU A 167 -5.84 -8.07 0.77
C LEU A 167 -5.03 -6.85 0.35
N ASN A 168 -4.29 -6.98 -0.76
CA ASN A 168 -3.69 -5.83 -1.45
C ASN A 168 -4.80 -4.81 -1.80
N ALA A 169 -5.85 -5.28 -2.45
CA ALA A 169 -7.13 -4.60 -2.50
C ALA A 169 -8.28 -5.61 -2.68
N ASN A 170 -9.53 -5.20 -2.54
CA ASN A 170 -10.69 -6.08 -2.63
C ASN A 170 -11.08 -6.48 -4.07
N ARG A 171 -10.15 -7.03 -4.86
CA ARG A 171 -10.39 -7.62 -6.20
C ARG A 171 -9.95 -9.06 -6.25
N THR A 172 -10.59 -9.85 -7.12
CA THR A 172 -10.31 -11.29 -7.20
C THR A 172 -8.85 -11.62 -7.57
N TYR A 173 -8.19 -10.80 -8.39
CA TYR A 173 -6.78 -10.98 -8.75
C TYR A 173 -5.81 -10.70 -7.59
N TYR A 174 -6.29 -10.15 -6.47
CA TYR A 174 -5.53 -9.93 -5.24
C TYR A 174 -5.78 -10.98 -4.14
N LEU A 175 -6.60 -12.02 -4.37
CA LEU A 175 -6.84 -13.12 -3.40
C LEU A 175 -5.58 -13.94 -3.02
N THR A 176 -4.45 -13.63 -3.65
CA THR A 176 -3.15 -14.27 -3.42
C THR A 176 -2.13 -13.34 -2.76
N ARG A 177 -2.47 -12.06 -2.56
CA ARG A 177 -1.51 -11.02 -2.19
C ARG A 177 -2.04 -10.08 -1.12
N SER A 178 -1.21 -9.77 -0.14
CA SER A 178 -1.49 -8.78 0.91
C SER A 178 -0.86 -7.40 0.58
N GLN A 179 -0.65 -6.58 1.61
CA GLN A 179 0.10 -5.32 1.61
C GLN A 179 0.74 -5.08 2.99
N PRO A 180 1.61 -4.06 3.18
CA PRO A 180 2.27 -3.82 4.46
C PRO A 180 1.30 -3.79 5.66
N PRO A 181 1.56 -4.55 6.74
CA PRO A 181 0.55 -4.84 7.75
C PRO A 181 0.41 -3.74 8.82
N PHE A 182 -0.64 -2.92 8.72
CA PHE A 182 -0.99 -1.87 9.68
C PHE A 182 -2.24 -2.16 10.52
N LEU A 183 -2.85 -3.34 10.39
CA LEU A 183 -4.17 -3.63 10.95
C LEU A 183 -4.28 -3.37 12.45
N THR A 184 -3.32 -3.77 13.27
CA THR A 184 -3.42 -3.54 14.72
C THR A 184 -3.32 -2.09 15.11
N SER A 185 -2.51 -1.31 14.38
CA SER A 185 -2.44 0.13 14.59
C SER A 185 -3.76 0.81 14.18
N MET A 186 -4.44 0.32 13.13
CA MET A 186 -5.81 0.76 12.79
C MET A 186 -6.84 0.36 13.85
N ILE A 187 -6.77 -0.88 14.36
CA ILE A 187 -7.66 -1.35 15.44
C ILE A 187 -7.50 -0.48 16.68
N ARG A 188 -6.26 -0.14 17.05
CA ARG A 188 -5.97 0.74 18.18
C ARG A 188 -6.47 2.15 17.98
N ALA A 189 -6.23 2.75 16.81
CA ALA A 189 -6.73 4.07 16.48
C ALA A 189 -8.26 4.17 16.70
N VAL A 190 -9.02 3.24 16.13
CA VAL A 190 -10.49 3.18 16.29
C VAL A 190 -10.91 2.85 17.72
N TYR A 191 -10.22 1.95 18.42
CA TYR A 191 -10.61 1.59 19.79
C TYR A 191 -10.36 2.70 20.81
N GLU A 192 -9.23 3.39 20.66
CA GLU A 192 -8.75 4.41 21.58
C GLU A 192 -9.37 5.79 21.30
N ASN A 193 -9.95 5.98 20.11
CA ASN A 193 -10.70 7.18 19.76
C ASN A 193 -12.10 7.19 20.42
N ALA A 194 -12.34 8.23 21.24
CA ALA A 194 -13.60 8.40 21.96
C ALA A 194 -14.81 8.63 21.04
N GLY A 195 -14.61 9.06 19.79
CA GLY A 195 -15.66 9.27 18.80
C GLY A 195 -16.14 7.99 18.11
N SER A 196 -15.35 6.91 18.14
CA SER A 196 -15.67 5.66 17.42
C SER A 196 -16.77 4.82 18.07
N PHE A 197 -17.02 5.01 19.37
CA PHE A 197 -18.05 4.31 20.12
C PHE A 197 -18.77 5.26 21.08
N ALA A 198 -20.05 4.99 21.34
CA ALA A 198 -20.81 5.77 22.31
C ALA A 198 -20.19 5.64 23.72
N GLN A 199 -20.02 6.77 24.41
CA GLN A 199 -19.44 6.82 25.76
C GLN A 199 -20.43 6.40 26.88
N THR A 200 -21.46 5.64 26.53
CA THR A 200 -22.42 5.03 27.46
C THR A 200 -21.91 3.67 27.97
N PRO A 201 -22.48 3.11 29.05
CA PRO A 201 -22.18 1.73 29.46
C PRO A 201 -22.36 0.70 28.33
N GLU A 202 -23.40 0.85 27.52
CA GLU A 202 -23.71 -0.02 26.39
C GLU A 202 -22.67 0.11 25.27
N GLY A 203 -22.28 1.34 24.92
CA GLY A 203 -21.26 1.59 23.91
C GLY A 203 -19.87 1.13 24.34
N ARG A 204 -19.51 1.27 25.62
CA ARG A 204 -18.28 0.64 26.15
C ARG A 204 -18.32 -0.89 26.08
N ALA A 205 -19.48 -1.49 26.35
CA ALA A 205 -19.64 -2.94 26.20
C ALA A 205 -19.57 -3.38 24.73
N GLU A 206 -20.06 -2.56 23.79
CA GLU A 206 -19.91 -2.76 22.36
C GLU A 206 -18.44 -2.67 21.92
N ALA A 207 -17.75 -1.58 22.27
CA ALA A 207 -16.33 -1.40 22.00
C ALA A 207 -15.50 -2.60 22.48
N ARG A 208 -15.82 -3.10 23.68
CA ARG A 208 -15.18 -4.29 24.25
C ARG A 208 -15.40 -5.55 23.40
N ARG A 209 -16.66 -5.85 23.02
CA ARG A 209 -16.97 -7.01 22.16
C ARG A 209 -16.32 -6.88 20.78
N TRP A 210 -16.32 -5.67 20.22
CA TRP A 210 -15.65 -5.38 18.96
C TRP A 210 -14.15 -5.66 19.05
N LEU A 211 -13.48 -5.17 20.10
CA LEU A 211 -12.05 -5.40 20.33
C LEU A 211 -11.72 -6.89 20.53
N GLU A 212 -12.58 -7.64 21.22
CA GLU A 212 -12.40 -9.09 21.40
C GLU A 212 -12.44 -9.84 20.06
N ARG A 213 -13.38 -9.48 19.17
CA ARG A 213 -13.44 -10.04 17.81
C ARG A 213 -12.24 -9.60 16.98
N ALA A 214 -11.94 -8.31 16.95
CA ALA A 214 -10.83 -7.74 16.19
C ALA A 214 -9.49 -8.39 16.59
N TYR A 215 -9.29 -8.64 17.89
CA TYR A 215 -8.11 -9.30 18.41
C TYR A 215 -7.93 -10.73 17.85
N GLU A 216 -8.97 -11.56 17.84
CA GLU A 216 -8.86 -12.93 17.32
C GLU A 216 -8.62 -12.95 15.80
N LEU A 217 -9.17 -11.99 15.06
CA LEU A 217 -8.92 -11.85 13.62
C LEU A 217 -7.54 -11.29 13.32
N ALA A 218 -7.04 -10.32 14.09
CA ALA A 218 -5.67 -9.84 13.99
C ALA A 218 -4.63 -10.94 14.27
N LYS A 219 -4.93 -11.90 15.16
CA LYS A 219 -4.10 -13.11 15.33
C LYS A 219 -4.03 -13.94 14.04
N LYS A 220 -5.18 -14.12 13.38
CA LYS A 220 -5.26 -14.86 12.11
C LYS A 220 -4.48 -14.12 11.01
N ASP A 221 -4.67 -12.82 10.90
CA ASP A 221 -3.96 -11.98 9.93
C ASP A 221 -2.44 -11.98 10.14
N HIS A 222 -1.97 -11.79 11.39
CA HIS A 222 -0.55 -11.93 11.72
C HIS A 222 0.01 -13.29 11.26
N SER A 223 -0.77 -14.38 11.35
CA SER A 223 -0.28 -15.71 10.99
C SER A 223 0.07 -15.85 9.50
N VAL A 224 -0.45 -14.99 8.63
CA VAL A 224 -0.08 -14.93 7.20
C VAL A 224 1.42 -14.72 7.06
N TRP A 225 1.97 -13.77 7.82
CA TRP A 225 3.38 -13.36 7.77
C TRP A 225 4.36 -14.34 8.41
N GLU A 226 3.85 -15.42 9.01
CA GLU A 226 4.65 -16.50 9.62
C GLU A 226 4.60 -17.82 8.83
N ARG A 227 3.81 -17.84 7.76
CA ARG A 227 3.73 -18.96 6.84
C ARG A 227 5.10 -19.24 6.22
N PRO A 228 5.41 -20.51 5.89
CA PRO A 228 6.72 -20.88 5.34
C PRO A 228 7.18 -20.01 4.17
N GLU A 229 6.26 -19.60 3.30
CA GLU A 229 6.51 -18.80 2.12
C GLU A 229 6.97 -17.38 2.46
N HIS A 230 6.43 -16.78 3.52
CA HIS A 230 6.81 -15.47 4.05
C HIS A 230 8.04 -15.52 4.98
N ARG A 231 8.64 -16.68 5.27
CA ARG A 231 9.85 -16.73 6.10
C ARG A 231 11.09 -16.33 5.31
N ALA A 232 11.89 -15.44 5.88
CA ALA A 232 13.20 -15.06 5.33
C ALA A 232 14.28 -16.07 5.74
N GLY A 233 14.26 -17.25 5.12
CA GLY A 233 15.19 -18.34 5.43
C GLY A 233 15.09 -18.78 6.90
N THR A 234 16.25 -18.85 7.58
CA THR A 234 16.35 -19.26 9.00
C THR A 234 16.54 -18.07 9.96
N THR A 235 16.37 -16.83 9.47
CA THR A 235 16.67 -15.61 10.24
C THR A 235 15.72 -15.36 11.40
N GLY A 236 14.51 -15.95 11.37
CA GLY A 236 13.41 -15.58 12.27
C GLY A 236 12.64 -14.33 11.82
N LEU A 237 13.03 -13.71 10.70
CA LEU A 237 12.36 -12.58 10.07
C LEU A 237 11.42 -13.04 8.95
N SER A 238 10.57 -12.12 8.51
CA SER A 238 9.65 -12.30 7.39
C SER A 238 10.13 -11.57 6.13
N ARG A 239 9.67 -12.03 4.96
CA ARG A 239 9.82 -11.43 3.63
C ARG A 239 8.46 -11.20 3.00
N TYR A 240 8.38 -10.33 2.01
CA TYR A 240 7.20 -10.24 1.14
C TYR A 240 7.17 -11.42 0.16
N PHE A 241 5.98 -11.97 -0.07
CA PHE A 241 5.71 -13.10 -0.95
C PHE A 241 4.22 -13.16 -1.35
N ASP A 242 3.93 -13.16 -2.65
CA ASP A 242 2.59 -13.40 -3.20
C ASP A 242 2.43 -14.90 -3.54
N TYR A 243 1.28 -15.50 -3.19
CA TYR A 243 0.98 -16.90 -3.45
C TYR A 243 0.64 -17.21 -4.93
N GLY A 244 0.44 -16.18 -5.75
CA GLY A 244 0.17 -16.26 -7.17
C GLY A 244 1.40 -16.57 -8.01
N THR A 245 1.19 -16.83 -9.31
CA THR A 245 2.26 -17.24 -10.23
C THR A 245 2.18 -16.51 -11.57
N GLY A 246 3.35 -16.31 -12.20
CA GLY A 246 3.46 -15.61 -13.49
C GLY A 246 3.22 -14.10 -13.35
N PRO A 247 3.06 -13.36 -14.47
CA PRO A 247 2.76 -11.94 -14.42
C PRO A 247 1.44 -11.67 -13.71
N VAL A 248 1.30 -10.46 -13.17
CA VAL A 248 0.08 -10.06 -12.49
C VAL A 248 -1.04 -9.70 -13.48
N PRO A 249 -2.31 -10.12 -13.24
CA PRO A 249 -3.40 -9.88 -14.18
C PRO A 249 -3.75 -8.41 -14.41
N GLU A 250 -3.57 -7.56 -13.41
CA GLU A 250 -3.88 -6.13 -13.46
C GLU A 250 -2.94 -5.32 -14.36
N MET A 251 -1.91 -5.96 -14.94
CA MET A 251 -1.05 -5.36 -15.98
C MET A 251 -1.58 -5.63 -17.40
N ALA A 252 -2.83 -6.09 -17.54
CA ALA A 252 -3.46 -6.30 -18.84
C ALA A 252 -3.77 -4.99 -19.58
N ASP A 253 -3.93 -3.86 -18.88
CA ASP A 253 -4.17 -2.54 -19.47
C ASP A 253 -2.88 -1.78 -19.83
N ASP A 254 -1.77 -2.07 -19.18
CA ASP A 254 -0.43 -1.58 -19.54
C ASP A 254 0.34 -2.62 -20.36
N SER A 255 0.15 -2.54 -21.68
CA SER A 255 0.76 -3.45 -22.65
C SER A 255 2.28 -3.30 -22.78
N THR A 256 2.90 -2.31 -22.12
CA THR A 256 4.31 -1.96 -22.33
C THR A 256 5.22 -2.25 -21.16
N TYR A 257 4.71 -2.36 -19.93
CA TYR A 257 5.55 -2.53 -18.73
C TYR A 257 6.57 -3.68 -18.83
N TYR A 258 6.12 -4.92 -19.00
CA TYR A 258 7.04 -6.07 -19.06
C TYR A 258 7.97 -6.02 -20.29
N PRO A 259 7.49 -5.67 -21.51
CA PRO A 259 8.39 -5.39 -22.63
C PRO A 259 9.45 -4.32 -22.35
N ASP A 260 9.10 -3.23 -21.66
CA ASP A 260 10.03 -2.14 -21.33
C ASP A 260 11.06 -2.59 -20.29
N VAL A 261 10.67 -3.39 -19.30
CA VAL A 261 11.60 -4.04 -18.38
C VAL A 261 12.60 -4.92 -19.14
N ILE A 262 12.13 -5.75 -20.08
CA ILE A 262 13.00 -6.62 -20.89
C ILE A 262 14.00 -5.80 -21.70
N ARG A 263 13.53 -4.76 -22.40
CA ARG A 263 14.40 -3.85 -23.18
C ARG A 263 15.44 -3.17 -22.30
N TRP A 264 15.03 -2.72 -21.12
CA TRP A 264 15.94 -2.09 -20.16
C TRP A 264 17.02 -3.07 -19.70
N LEU A 265 16.66 -4.30 -19.33
CA LEU A 265 17.63 -5.32 -18.90
C LEU A 265 18.61 -5.69 -20.02
N LEU A 266 18.16 -5.74 -21.27
CA LEU A 266 19.02 -5.97 -22.44
C LEU A 266 19.99 -4.80 -22.67
N ALA A 267 19.53 -3.56 -22.47
CA ALA A 267 20.37 -2.37 -22.59
C ALA A 267 21.36 -2.20 -21.43
N HIS A 268 21.12 -2.83 -20.27
CA HIS A 268 21.92 -2.67 -19.05
C HIS A 268 22.39 -4.02 -18.47
N PRO A 269 23.18 -4.82 -19.20
CA PRO A 269 23.57 -6.18 -18.79
C PRO A 269 24.45 -6.25 -17.53
N HIS A 270 24.93 -5.11 -17.02
CA HIS A 270 25.77 -5.00 -15.82
C HIS A 270 25.06 -4.36 -14.63
N ALA A 271 23.77 -4.01 -14.75
CA ALA A 271 23.02 -3.33 -13.69
C ALA A 271 22.40 -4.29 -12.65
N GLY A 272 22.70 -5.58 -12.71
CA GLY A 272 22.06 -6.63 -11.90
C GLY A 272 21.00 -7.39 -12.69
N GLY A 273 20.16 -8.19 -12.00
CA GLY A 273 19.10 -8.98 -12.66
C GLY A 273 19.61 -10.17 -13.47
N ALA A 274 20.80 -10.70 -13.12
CA ALA A 274 21.33 -11.90 -13.75
C ALA A 274 20.35 -13.06 -13.57
N GLY A 275 19.86 -13.62 -14.68
CA GLY A 275 18.84 -14.68 -14.67
C GLY A 275 17.39 -14.19 -14.80
N PHE A 276 17.15 -12.90 -14.96
CA PHE A 276 15.81 -12.37 -15.25
C PHE A 276 15.36 -12.61 -16.69
N LEU A 277 16.28 -12.80 -17.62
CA LEU A 277 15.97 -12.98 -19.04
C LEU A 277 16.04 -14.44 -19.46
N VAL A 278 14.98 -14.90 -20.11
CA VAL A 278 14.86 -16.22 -20.72
C VAL A 278 14.66 -16.05 -22.22
N LYS A 279 15.46 -16.73 -23.05
CA LYS A 279 15.25 -16.74 -24.50
C LYS A 279 13.91 -17.40 -24.82
N GLY A 280 13.15 -16.83 -25.74
CA GLY A 280 11.91 -17.40 -26.23
C GLY A 280 11.33 -16.59 -27.39
N PRO A 281 10.60 -17.21 -28.33
CA PRO A 281 9.96 -16.53 -29.44
C PRO A 281 8.74 -15.72 -28.97
N GLU A 282 8.36 -14.72 -29.78
CA GLU A 282 7.14 -13.92 -29.57
C GLU A 282 5.87 -14.79 -29.69
N HIS A 283 5.88 -15.70 -30.65
CA HIS A 283 4.78 -16.65 -30.92
C HIS A 283 5.28 -18.09 -30.70
N PRO A 284 5.30 -18.57 -29.44
CA PRO A 284 5.76 -19.92 -29.13
C PRO A 284 4.81 -20.98 -29.70
N ASP A 285 5.38 -22.03 -30.26
CA ASP A 285 4.63 -23.26 -30.56
C ASP A 285 4.30 -24.03 -29.28
N LYS A 286 3.61 -25.17 -29.40
CA LYS A 286 3.21 -25.98 -28.24
C LYS A 286 4.40 -26.48 -27.41
N ALA A 287 5.50 -26.87 -28.03
CA ALA A 287 6.66 -27.38 -27.31
C ALA A 287 7.32 -26.26 -26.52
N GLU A 288 7.45 -25.10 -27.14
CA GLU A 288 8.00 -23.91 -26.51
C GLU A 288 7.10 -23.35 -25.41
N ALA A 289 5.77 -23.37 -25.59
CA ALA A 289 4.82 -22.99 -24.56
C ALA A 289 4.97 -23.85 -23.28
N GLN A 290 5.15 -25.16 -23.44
CA GLN A 290 5.40 -26.06 -22.29
C GLN A 290 6.73 -25.77 -21.60
N ARG A 291 7.78 -25.42 -22.35
CA ARG A 291 9.06 -25.00 -21.78
C ARG A 291 8.93 -23.68 -21.02
N LEU A 292 8.31 -22.68 -21.65
CA LEU A 292 8.10 -21.35 -21.07
C LEU A 292 7.25 -21.40 -19.80
N LYS A 293 6.26 -22.29 -19.72
CA LYS A 293 5.48 -22.54 -18.50
C LYS A 293 6.36 -22.92 -17.30
N GLN A 294 7.51 -23.54 -17.53
CA GLN A 294 8.45 -23.93 -16.47
C GLN A 294 9.49 -22.84 -16.17
N THR A 295 10.01 -22.17 -17.21
CA THR A 295 11.14 -21.22 -17.09
C THR A 295 10.72 -19.75 -16.95
N SER A 296 9.52 -19.41 -17.39
CA SER A 296 8.97 -18.04 -17.48
C SER A 296 7.54 -18.05 -16.92
N CYS A 297 6.53 -17.96 -17.78
CA CYS A 297 5.12 -18.01 -17.42
C CYS A 297 4.29 -18.80 -18.45
N ASP A 298 3.04 -19.09 -18.10
CA ASP A 298 2.10 -19.81 -18.97
C ASP A 298 1.47 -18.86 -19.99
N VAL A 299 2.01 -18.88 -21.22
CA VAL A 299 1.59 -18.05 -22.36
C VAL A 299 0.22 -18.45 -22.94
N GLU A 300 -0.24 -19.67 -22.68
CA GLU A 300 -1.55 -20.15 -23.14
C GLU A 300 -2.66 -19.71 -22.16
N ALA A 301 -2.32 -19.57 -20.88
CA ALA A 301 -3.27 -19.20 -19.83
C ALA A 301 -3.30 -17.70 -19.49
N SER A 302 -2.34 -16.90 -19.95
CA SER A 302 -2.24 -15.48 -19.61
C SER A 302 -1.86 -14.62 -20.82
N VAL A 303 -2.77 -13.70 -21.19
CA VAL A 303 -2.51 -12.69 -22.22
C VAL A 303 -1.36 -11.75 -21.84
N VAL A 304 -1.23 -11.44 -20.54
CA VAL A 304 -0.12 -10.63 -20.02
C VAL A 304 1.20 -11.36 -20.22
N CYS A 305 1.23 -12.68 -19.96
CA CYS A 305 2.41 -13.51 -20.21
C CYS A 305 2.76 -13.58 -21.70
N LEU A 306 1.75 -13.76 -22.55
CA LEU A 306 1.94 -13.80 -24.00
C LEU A 306 2.62 -12.52 -24.49
N HIS A 307 2.13 -11.36 -24.05
CA HIS A 307 2.64 -10.03 -24.42
C HIS A 307 3.94 -9.63 -23.70
N ALA A 308 4.34 -10.31 -22.62
CA ALA A 308 5.59 -10.06 -21.90
C ALA A 308 6.80 -10.62 -22.68
N TRP A 309 7.09 -10.00 -23.82
CA TRP A 309 8.16 -10.37 -24.74
C TRP A 309 8.79 -9.13 -25.37
N ALA A 310 10.11 -9.13 -25.54
CA ALA A 310 10.83 -8.19 -26.37
C ALA A 310 12.16 -8.78 -26.87
N ASP A 311 12.51 -8.50 -28.12
CA ASP A 311 13.83 -8.79 -28.71
C ASP A 311 14.33 -10.24 -28.54
N GLY A 312 13.41 -11.21 -28.56
CA GLY A 312 13.72 -12.64 -28.41
C GLY A 312 13.84 -13.12 -26.96
N TYR A 313 13.45 -12.28 -26.00
CA TYR A 313 13.50 -12.58 -24.58
C TYR A 313 12.14 -12.41 -23.90
N ARG A 314 11.99 -13.13 -22.79
CA ARG A 314 10.90 -13.08 -21.83
C ARG A 314 11.48 -12.99 -20.43
N LEU A 315 10.65 -12.62 -19.46
CA LEU A 315 11.07 -12.57 -18.06
C LEU A 315 11.02 -13.97 -17.43
N SER A 316 11.96 -14.26 -16.54
CA SER A 316 12.05 -15.55 -15.86
C SER A 316 10.94 -15.72 -14.82
N LYS A 317 10.69 -16.97 -14.45
CA LYS A 317 9.75 -17.28 -13.36
C LYS A 317 10.13 -16.59 -12.04
N ASP A 318 11.44 -16.50 -11.77
CA ASP A 318 11.98 -15.87 -10.56
C ASP A 318 11.72 -14.36 -10.54
N PHE A 319 11.87 -13.68 -11.69
CA PHE A 319 11.50 -12.27 -11.81
C PHE A 319 10.02 -12.04 -11.46
N TYR A 320 9.11 -12.90 -11.94
CA TYR A 320 7.68 -12.77 -11.61
C TYR A 320 7.38 -13.00 -10.12
N LEU A 321 8.16 -13.83 -9.42
CA LEU A 321 8.04 -13.94 -7.95
C LEU A 321 8.48 -12.64 -7.27
N GLY A 322 9.56 -12.02 -7.75
CA GLY A 322 10.02 -10.71 -7.28
C GLY A 322 9.04 -9.58 -7.54
N ASP A 323 8.53 -9.45 -8.77
CA ASP A 323 7.53 -8.44 -9.15
C ASP A 323 6.27 -8.52 -8.27
N ARG A 324 5.78 -9.74 -8.01
CA ARG A 324 4.63 -9.91 -7.13
C ARG A 324 4.94 -9.60 -5.67
N ALA A 325 6.09 -10.01 -5.15
CA ALA A 325 6.52 -9.67 -3.80
C ALA A 325 6.75 -8.15 -3.62
N MET A 326 7.26 -7.48 -4.65
CA MET A 326 7.38 -6.02 -4.71
C MET A 326 6.01 -5.33 -4.63
N ARG A 327 5.00 -5.85 -5.33
CA ARG A 327 3.61 -5.34 -5.23
C ARG A 327 2.99 -5.58 -3.86
N GLU A 328 3.36 -6.68 -3.17
CA GLU A 328 2.96 -6.90 -1.78
C GLU A 328 3.67 -5.91 -0.85
N SER A 329 4.87 -5.43 -1.19
CA SER A 329 5.57 -4.43 -0.39
C SER A 329 5.01 -3.02 -0.53
N GLY A 330 4.18 -2.77 -1.55
CA GLY A 330 3.68 -1.44 -1.91
C GLY A 330 4.72 -0.50 -2.54
N PHE A 331 5.88 -1.01 -3.00
CA PHE A 331 6.96 -0.20 -3.57
C PHE A 331 7.25 -0.56 -5.04
N ASP A 332 6.18 -0.76 -5.81
CA ASP A 332 6.20 -1.23 -7.20
C ASP A 332 6.23 -0.09 -8.24
N PRO A 333 7.28 0.09 -9.08
CA PRO A 333 8.64 -0.41 -8.89
C PRO A 333 9.61 0.62 -8.30
N SER A 334 10.68 0.08 -7.71
CA SER A 334 11.93 0.75 -7.33
C SER A 334 13.12 -0.14 -7.67
N ASN A 335 14.36 0.33 -7.51
CA ASN A 335 15.56 -0.51 -7.57
C ASN A 335 16.07 -1.00 -6.20
N ARG A 336 15.26 -0.89 -5.14
CA ARG A 336 15.65 -1.28 -3.78
C ARG A 336 16.21 -2.70 -3.70
N PHE A 337 15.60 -3.65 -4.43
CA PHE A 337 16.01 -5.06 -4.46
C PHE A 337 16.51 -5.47 -5.84
N GLY A 338 17.44 -4.68 -6.39
CA GLY A 338 17.93 -4.84 -7.76
C GLY A 338 17.00 -4.20 -8.79
N PRO A 339 17.32 -4.32 -10.10
CA PRO A 339 16.53 -3.71 -11.16
C PRO A 339 15.04 -4.05 -11.08
N PHE A 340 14.20 -3.02 -11.00
CA PHE A 340 12.75 -3.14 -10.84
C PHE A 340 12.32 -3.98 -9.63
N SER A 341 13.19 -4.10 -8.62
CA SER A 341 13.02 -4.94 -7.43
C SER A 341 12.59 -6.38 -7.73
N GLY A 342 13.08 -6.91 -8.86
CA GLY A 342 12.84 -8.29 -9.28
C GLY A 342 13.40 -9.36 -8.32
N GLU A 343 14.18 -8.97 -7.31
CA GLU A 343 14.72 -9.87 -6.29
C GLU A 343 14.00 -9.73 -4.93
N THR A 344 12.88 -8.97 -4.83
CA THR A 344 12.23 -8.64 -3.54
C THR A 344 12.05 -9.85 -2.60
N HIS A 345 11.65 -10.99 -3.15
CA HIS A 345 11.42 -12.22 -2.39
C HIS A 345 12.70 -12.89 -1.84
N HIS A 346 13.90 -12.40 -2.16
CA HIS A 346 15.18 -12.87 -1.61
C HIS A 346 15.63 -12.07 -0.37
N PHE A 347 14.88 -11.05 0.03
CA PHE A 347 15.24 -10.16 1.13
C PHE A 347 14.34 -10.33 2.34
N ALA A 348 14.90 -10.08 3.54
CA ALA A 348 14.18 -9.72 4.75
C ALA A 348 14.11 -8.18 4.81
N PRO A 349 12.98 -7.55 4.47
CA PRO A 349 12.89 -6.09 4.43
C PRO A 349 12.80 -5.52 5.84
N VAL A 350 13.54 -4.43 6.10
CA VAL A 350 13.46 -3.72 7.39
C VAL A 350 12.05 -3.22 7.66
N CYS A 351 11.40 -2.61 6.67
CA CYS A 351 10.04 -2.09 6.84
C CYS A 351 9.03 -3.16 7.29
N LEU A 352 9.01 -4.34 6.65
CA LEU A 352 8.08 -5.40 7.03
C LEU A 352 8.31 -5.86 8.47
N ASN A 353 9.56 -6.06 8.86
CA ASN A 353 9.88 -6.59 10.18
C ASN A 353 9.67 -5.56 11.29
N SER A 354 9.87 -4.27 11.02
CA SER A 354 9.46 -3.18 11.93
C SER A 354 7.94 -3.13 12.10
N LEU A 355 7.17 -3.29 11.02
CA LEU A 355 5.72 -3.34 11.10
C LEU A 355 5.23 -4.56 11.87
N LEU A 356 5.82 -5.74 11.68
CA LEU A 356 5.48 -6.93 12.45
C LEU A 356 5.89 -6.82 13.92
N TYR A 357 7.00 -6.14 14.23
CA TYR A 357 7.36 -5.83 15.62
C TYR A 357 6.27 -4.96 16.25
N ARG A 358 5.87 -3.88 15.58
CA ARG A 358 4.78 -3.01 16.02
C ARG A 358 3.46 -3.77 16.16
N TYR A 359 3.15 -4.66 15.24
CA TYR A 359 1.98 -5.54 15.29
C TYR A 359 1.99 -6.40 16.55
N GLU A 360 3.14 -6.99 16.90
CA GLU A 360 3.31 -7.79 18.11
C GLU A 360 3.18 -6.94 19.39
N ARG A 361 3.72 -5.71 19.40
CA ARG A 361 3.55 -4.75 20.51
C ARG A 361 2.10 -4.31 20.68
N ASP A 362 1.39 -4.03 19.58
CA ASP A 362 -0.03 -3.67 19.62
C ASP A 362 -0.88 -4.85 20.11
N MET A 363 -0.57 -6.08 19.69
CA MET A 363 -1.26 -7.28 20.17
C MET A 363 -1.01 -7.54 21.66
N GLU A 364 0.19 -7.26 22.17
CA GLU A 364 0.47 -7.27 23.60
C GLU A 364 -0.39 -6.24 24.34
N HIS A 365 -0.45 -5.01 23.83
CA HIS A 365 -1.26 -3.94 24.42
C HIS A 365 -2.75 -4.31 24.46
N ILE A 366 -3.32 -4.73 23.33
CA ILE A 366 -4.72 -5.16 23.24
C ILE A 366 -4.98 -6.34 24.18
N ALA A 367 -4.04 -7.29 24.30
CA ALA A 367 -4.18 -8.40 25.25
C ALA A 367 -4.25 -7.91 26.71
N HIS A 368 -3.46 -6.90 27.09
CA HIS A 368 -3.55 -6.28 28.42
C HIS A 368 -4.90 -5.57 28.63
N VAL A 369 -5.35 -4.77 27.67
CA VAL A 369 -6.68 -4.14 27.70
C VAL A 369 -7.76 -5.21 27.86
N LEU A 370 -7.62 -6.34 27.16
CA LEU A 370 -8.53 -7.47 27.23
C LEU A 370 -8.39 -8.34 28.50
N GLY A 371 -7.46 -8.06 29.40
CA GLY A 371 -7.21 -8.88 30.59
C GLY A 371 -6.63 -10.26 30.28
N LYS A 372 -6.09 -10.46 29.07
CA LYS A 372 -5.49 -11.72 28.58
C LYS A 372 -3.99 -11.78 28.90
N ALA A 373 -3.62 -11.79 30.18
CA ALA A 373 -2.21 -11.70 30.61
C ALA A 373 -1.27 -12.77 30.00
N ALA A 374 -1.74 -14.01 29.83
CA ALA A 374 -0.95 -15.06 29.19
C ALA A 374 -0.71 -14.83 27.70
N GLU A 375 -1.68 -14.23 26.98
CA GLU A 375 -1.47 -13.77 25.60
C GLU A 375 -0.49 -12.61 25.55
N ALA A 376 -0.64 -11.59 26.40
CA ALA A 376 0.28 -10.46 26.45
C ALA A 376 1.73 -10.93 26.62
N ALA A 377 1.98 -11.85 27.55
CA ALA A 377 3.30 -12.45 27.74
C ALA A 377 3.82 -13.24 26.51
N ARG A 378 2.93 -13.86 25.72
CA ARG A 378 3.31 -14.51 24.45
C ARG A 378 3.72 -13.48 23.40
N TRP A 379 2.92 -12.43 23.22
CA TRP A 379 3.21 -11.35 22.27
C TRP A 379 4.51 -10.63 22.61
N ASN A 380 4.75 -10.33 23.89
CA ASN A 380 6.02 -9.77 24.34
C ASN A 380 7.22 -10.65 23.95
N ARG A 381 7.13 -11.98 24.15
CA ARG A 381 8.22 -12.90 23.75
C ARG A 381 8.45 -12.92 22.23
N ARG A 382 7.40 -12.77 21.43
CA ARG A 382 7.52 -12.71 19.96
C ARG A 382 8.16 -11.39 19.53
N ALA A 383 7.71 -10.27 20.07
CA ALA A 383 8.30 -8.96 19.86
C ALA A 383 9.80 -8.96 20.23
N GLN A 384 10.17 -9.50 21.39
CA GLN A 384 11.57 -9.63 21.82
C GLN A 384 12.40 -10.51 20.88
N ALA A 385 11.84 -11.61 20.37
CA ALA A 385 12.53 -12.48 19.41
C ALA A 385 12.75 -11.78 18.07
N ARG A 386 11.75 -11.03 17.59
CA ARG A 386 11.85 -10.26 16.35
C ARG A 386 12.82 -9.10 16.49
N ASP A 387 12.77 -8.37 17.59
CA ASP A 387 13.71 -7.31 17.94
C ASP A 387 15.16 -7.81 17.90
N ALA A 388 15.44 -8.96 18.56
CA ALA A 388 16.75 -9.59 18.51
C ALA A 388 17.18 -9.99 17.09
N ALA A 389 16.24 -10.44 16.24
CA ALA A 389 16.52 -10.77 14.85
C ALA A 389 16.76 -9.52 13.99
N ILE A 390 16.01 -8.44 14.18
CA ILE A 390 16.20 -7.14 13.53
C ILE A 390 17.60 -6.61 13.84
N HIS A 391 17.99 -6.56 15.11
CA HIS A 391 19.32 -6.09 15.52
C HIS A 391 20.45 -7.00 15.03
N ARG A 392 20.21 -8.31 14.88
CA ARG A 392 21.21 -9.25 14.36
C ARG A 392 21.42 -9.10 12.85
N TYR A 393 20.34 -9.02 12.08
CA TYR A 393 20.40 -9.15 10.62
C TYR A 393 20.28 -7.82 9.89
N LEU A 394 19.58 -6.83 10.47
CA LEU A 394 19.21 -5.60 9.79
C LEU A 394 19.98 -4.39 10.33
N TRP A 395 20.34 -4.34 11.61
CA TRP A 395 21.20 -3.27 12.12
C TRP A 395 22.65 -3.41 11.64
N ARG A 396 23.23 -2.29 11.19
CA ARG A 396 24.63 -2.18 10.78
C ARG A 396 25.34 -1.11 11.58
N ALA A 397 25.90 -1.51 12.72
CA ALA A 397 26.64 -0.61 13.62
C ALA A 397 27.77 0.18 12.92
N LYS A 398 28.48 -0.43 11.96
CA LYS A 398 29.54 0.26 11.20
C LYS A 398 28.98 1.41 10.33
N ASP A 399 27.74 1.25 9.86
CA ASP A 399 27.07 2.17 8.98
C ASP A 399 26.08 3.04 9.77
N GLY A 400 25.83 2.79 11.05
CA GLY A 400 24.85 3.54 11.85
C GLY A 400 23.44 3.56 11.24
N MET A 401 23.05 2.51 10.51
CA MET A 401 21.77 2.40 9.80
C MET A 401 21.19 0.99 9.93
N PHE A 402 19.87 0.90 9.82
CA PHE A 402 19.21 -0.37 9.52
C PHE A 402 19.19 -0.58 8.01
N GLU A 403 19.37 -1.81 7.56
CA GLU A 403 19.47 -2.20 6.16
C GLU A 403 18.66 -3.49 5.91
N ASP A 404 18.19 -3.68 4.69
CA ASP A 404 17.56 -4.95 4.32
C ASP A 404 18.61 -6.07 4.27
N TYR A 405 18.17 -7.31 4.45
CA TYR A 405 19.08 -8.47 4.44
C TYR A 405 18.74 -9.45 3.32
N ASP A 406 19.66 -9.60 2.38
CA ASP A 406 19.67 -10.66 1.36
C ASP A 406 19.96 -11.98 2.07
N PHE A 407 18.91 -12.71 2.44
CA PHE A 407 19.07 -13.96 3.19
C PHE A 407 19.47 -15.13 2.30
N LEU A 408 19.37 -14.97 0.98
CA LEU A 408 19.82 -15.97 0.01
C LEU A 408 21.35 -15.98 -0.08
N HIS A 409 21.98 -14.81 -0.13
CA HIS A 409 23.43 -14.66 -0.24
C HIS A 409 24.12 -14.30 1.08
N GLY A 410 23.36 -14.07 2.15
CA GLY A 410 23.87 -13.82 3.49
C GLY A 410 24.57 -12.46 3.64
N ARG A 411 24.01 -11.41 3.02
CA ARG A 411 24.62 -10.07 2.99
C ARG A 411 23.61 -8.95 3.21
N SER A 412 24.12 -7.79 3.60
CA SER A 412 23.32 -6.57 3.72
C SER A 412 23.05 -5.92 2.37
N ASN A 413 21.91 -5.22 2.27
CA ASN A 413 21.60 -4.33 1.17
C ASN A 413 21.98 -2.89 1.51
N THR A 414 23.02 -2.37 0.86
CA THR A 414 23.50 -0.99 1.08
C THR A 414 22.77 0.05 0.23
N TYR A 415 21.69 -0.32 -0.47
CA TYR A 415 20.87 0.63 -1.21
C TYR A 415 20.19 1.58 -0.22
N ALA A 416 20.53 2.88 -0.27
CA ALA A 416 19.93 3.86 0.63
C ALA A 416 18.45 4.02 0.27
N TYR A 417 17.59 3.61 1.19
CA TYR A 417 16.14 3.64 1.00
C TYR A 417 15.42 4.15 2.23
N ILE A 418 14.35 4.92 2.05
CA ILE A 418 13.62 5.56 3.17
C ILE A 418 13.06 4.54 4.17
N ALA A 419 12.86 3.29 3.76
CA ALA A 419 12.44 2.21 4.64
C ALA A 419 13.38 2.00 5.84
N GLN A 420 14.63 2.43 5.77
CA GLN A 420 15.60 2.37 6.86
C GLN A 420 15.19 3.20 8.10
N LEU A 421 14.18 4.07 7.97
CA LEU A 421 13.58 4.85 9.06
C LEU A 421 12.43 4.12 9.77
N TYR A 422 11.92 3.00 9.22
CA TYR A 422 10.80 2.26 9.83
C TYR A 422 11.07 1.78 11.25
N PRO A 423 12.31 1.41 11.66
CA PRO A 423 12.58 1.04 13.05
C PRO A 423 12.36 2.15 14.09
N LEU A 424 12.42 3.42 13.66
CA LEU A 424 12.03 4.55 14.51
C LEU A 424 10.51 4.55 14.75
N PHE A 425 9.75 4.23 13.71
CA PHE A 425 8.29 4.13 13.78
C PHE A 425 7.80 2.87 14.49
N GLY A 426 8.46 1.74 14.27
CA GLY A 426 8.13 0.48 14.95
C GLY A 426 8.44 0.54 16.45
N GLY A 427 9.40 1.39 16.84
CA GLY A 427 9.80 1.62 18.23
C GLY A 427 10.78 0.58 18.77
N GLU A 428 11.38 -0.22 17.89
CA GLU A 428 12.45 -1.16 18.24
C GLU A 428 13.83 -0.50 18.28
N ALA A 429 14.04 0.60 17.54
CA ALA A 429 15.33 1.30 17.55
C ALA A 429 15.63 1.88 18.94
N THR A 430 16.85 1.68 19.44
CA THR A 430 17.31 2.36 20.65
C THR A 430 17.50 3.86 20.38
N ARG A 431 17.58 4.67 21.46
CA ARG A 431 17.80 6.12 21.31
C ARG A 431 19.16 6.43 20.68
N GLU A 432 20.18 5.62 20.94
CA GLU A 432 21.52 5.74 20.36
C GLU A 432 21.54 5.39 18.87
N GLU A 433 20.81 4.37 18.45
CA GLU A 433 20.64 4.01 17.05
C GLU A 433 19.83 5.07 16.32
N ALA A 434 18.76 5.58 16.94
CA ALA A 434 17.98 6.67 16.37
C ALA A 434 18.81 7.93 16.13
N LYS A 435 19.72 8.30 17.06
CA LYS A 435 20.66 9.41 16.83
C LYS A 435 21.56 9.18 15.61
N GLN A 436 22.03 7.95 15.39
CA GLN A 436 22.88 7.60 14.25
C GLN A 436 22.11 7.65 12.93
N VAL A 437 20.87 7.14 12.92
CA VAL A 437 19.98 7.22 11.76
C VAL A 437 19.62 8.68 11.45
N VAL A 438 19.29 9.48 12.48
CA VAL A 438 18.97 10.91 12.33
C VAL A 438 20.15 11.71 11.78
N ALA A 439 21.38 11.39 12.20
CA ALA A 439 22.59 12.01 11.65
C ALA A 439 22.79 11.75 10.14
N LYS A 440 22.02 10.83 9.56
CA LYS A 440 22.04 10.44 8.14
C LYS A 440 20.77 10.81 7.38
N LEU A 441 19.88 11.62 7.95
CA LEU A 441 18.65 12.08 7.27
C LEU A 441 18.94 12.76 5.92
N SER A 442 20.10 13.41 5.76
CA SER A 442 20.53 14.05 4.51
C SER A 442 20.64 13.09 3.32
N LEU A 443 20.67 11.78 3.53
CA LEU A 443 20.54 10.80 2.45
C LEU A 443 19.20 10.94 1.71
N PHE A 444 18.13 11.22 2.44
CA PHE A 444 16.76 11.23 1.93
C PHE A 444 16.14 12.63 1.87
N GLU A 445 16.57 13.51 2.77
CA GLU A 445 15.96 14.83 2.89
C GLU A 445 16.29 15.74 1.71
N ARG A 446 15.24 16.35 1.15
CA ARG A 446 15.26 17.31 0.04
C ARG A 446 14.42 18.54 0.42
N PRO A 447 14.45 19.62 -0.38
CA PRO A 447 13.68 20.83 -0.07
C PRO A 447 12.17 20.61 0.12
N GLY A 448 11.59 19.58 -0.51
CA GLY A 448 10.17 19.25 -0.43
C GLY A 448 9.80 18.08 0.47
N GLY A 449 10.70 17.65 1.36
CA GLY A 449 10.49 16.50 2.26
C GLY A 449 11.46 15.35 1.98
N LEU A 450 11.09 14.12 2.31
CA LEU A 450 11.95 12.95 2.17
C LEU A 450 11.69 12.24 0.84
N SER A 451 12.78 11.97 0.11
CA SER A 451 12.77 11.14 -1.08
C SER A 451 12.88 9.65 -0.73
N MET A 452 12.34 8.79 -1.61
CA MET A 452 12.35 7.34 -1.43
C MET A 452 13.75 6.73 -1.37
N SER A 453 14.70 7.29 -2.14
CA SER A 453 16.10 6.86 -2.19
C SER A 453 17.01 8.06 -2.48
N ASN A 454 18.31 7.82 -2.65
CA ASN A 454 19.28 8.82 -3.12
C ASN A 454 19.78 8.54 -4.53
N THR A 455 19.01 7.76 -5.30
CA THR A 455 19.38 7.33 -6.64
C THR A 455 18.21 7.56 -7.58
N ASN A 456 18.40 8.43 -8.58
CA ASN A 456 17.39 8.66 -9.60
C ASN A 456 17.42 7.57 -10.67
N THR A 457 16.49 6.64 -10.54
CA THR A 457 16.34 5.50 -11.47
C THR A 457 15.31 5.76 -12.57
N GLY A 458 14.55 6.85 -12.46
CA GLY A 458 13.34 7.10 -13.25
C GLY A 458 12.13 6.24 -12.85
N LEU A 459 12.25 5.39 -11.82
CA LEU A 459 11.14 4.61 -11.28
C LEU A 459 10.38 5.42 -10.22
N GLN A 460 9.11 5.10 -10.00
CA GLN A 460 8.24 5.94 -9.17
C GLN A 460 8.55 5.87 -7.67
N TRP A 461 9.10 4.77 -7.19
CA TRP A 461 9.46 4.56 -5.78
C TRP A 461 10.96 4.76 -5.52
N ASP A 462 11.58 5.70 -6.24
CA ASP A 462 12.96 6.14 -6.11
C ASP A 462 13.06 7.67 -6.22
N GLU A 463 14.26 8.24 -6.05
CA GLU A 463 14.50 9.67 -6.29
C GLU A 463 14.06 10.06 -7.72
N PRO A 464 13.42 11.23 -7.92
CA PRO A 464 13.24 12.38 -7.02
C PRO A 464 11.94 12.37 -6.22
N PHE A 465 11.21 11.25 -6.20
CA PHE A 465 9.86 11.24 -5.67
C PHE A 465 9.85 11.05 -4.16
N GLY A 466 8.94 11.75 -3.51
CA GLY A 466 8.55 11.56 -2.11
C GLY A 466 7.05 11.27 -2.04
N TRP A 467 6.70 10.41 -1.10
CA TRP A 467 5.35 9.89 -0.93
C TRP A 467 4.86 10.18 0.49
N ALA A 468 3.59 10.56 0.62
CA ALA A 468 3.00 10.90 1.91
C ALA A 468 3.13 9.76 2.96
N PRO A 469 2.87 8.48 2.63
CA PRO A 469 3.06 7.35 3.56
C PRO A 469 4.44 7.28 4.21
N THR A 470 5.50 7.37 3.41
CA THR A 470 6.87 7.18 3.89
C THR A 470 7.43 8.42 4.57
N ASN A 471 6.98 9.60 4.17
CA ASN A 471 7.19 10.84 4.92
C ASN A 471 6.51 10.75 6.29
N TRP A 472 5.26 10.29 6.37
CA TRP A 472 4.56 10.10 7.65
C TRP A 472 5.25 9.10 8.55
N VAL A 473 5.54 7.88 8.07
CA VAL A 473 6.22 6.85 8.88
C VAL A 473 7.52 7.41 9.45
N SER A 474 8.30 8.14 8.64
CA SER A 474 9.55 8.76 9.09
C SER A 474 9.32 9.84 10.15
N VAL A 475 8.42 10.80 9.89
CA VAL A 475 8.09 11.90 10.81
C VAL A 475 7.51 11.38 12.13
N ALA A 476 6.57 10.43 12.07
CA ALA A 476 5.98 9.80 13.24
C ALA A 476 7.01 8.98 14.04
N GLY A 477 7.97 8.33 13.36
CA GLY A 477 9.09 7.68 14.03
C GLY A 477 10.04 8.66 14.70
N LEU A 478 10.35 9.79 14.07
CA LEU A 478 11.14 10.86 14.67
C LEU A 478 10.44 11.45 15.91
N GLU A 479 9.14 11.70 15.83
CA GLU A 479 8.30 12.12 16.97
C GLU A 479 8.38 11.12 18.12
N LEU A 480 8.18 9.83 17.84
CA LEU A 480 8.23 8.77 18.84
C LEU A 480 9.58 8.71 19.56
N MET A 481 10.67 8.98 18.83
CA MET A 481 12.04 8.95 19.35
C MET A 481 12.50 10.29 19.95
N GLY A 482 11.63 11.30 19.99
CA GLY A 482 11.88 12.60 20.62
C GLY A 482 12.67 13.60 19.76
N PHE A 483 12.74 13.39 18.44
CA PHE A 483 13.39 14.28 17.48
C PHE A 483 12.39 15.27 16.88
N HIS A 484 11.68 15.99 17.75
CA HIS A 484 10.53 16.84 17.38
C HIS A 484 10.88 17.95 16.39
N GLN A 485 12.09 18.51 16.47
CA GLN A 485 12.52 19.56 15.55
C GLN A 485 12.72 19.04 14.13
N ASP A 486 13.31 17.85 13.97
CA ASP A 486 13.47 17.22 12.66
C ASP A 486 12.12 16.80 12.09
N ALA A 487 11.26 16.22 12.92
CA ALA A 487 9.89 15.86 12.56
C ALA A 487 9.08 17.06 12.05
N ALA A 488 9.02 18.16 12.82
CA ALA A 488 8.29 19.37 12.44
C ALA A 488 8.85 20.03 11.17
N ARG A 489 10.18 20.03 11.00
CA ARG A 489 10.84 20.57 9.81
C ARG A 489 10.49 19.77 8.55
N ILE A 490 10.56 18.44 8.61
CA ILE A 490 10.22 17.57 7.47
C ILE A 490 8.73 17.66 7.14
N ALA A 491 7.86 17.62 8.16
CA ALA A 491 6.41 17.77 7.99
C ALA A 491 6.08 19.07 7.26
N LYS A 492 6.65 20.20 7.73
CA LYS A 492 6.49 21.51 7.09
C LYS A 492 6.96 21.54 5.64
N HIS A 493 8.14 20.99 5.33
CA HIS A 493 8.65 20.98 3.95
C HIS A 493 7.75 20.19 3.00
N PHE A 494 7.17 19.07 3.47
CA PHE A 494 6.25 18.28 2.67
C PHE A 494 4.90 18.99 2.47
N ASP A 495 4.32 19.56 3.53
CA ASP A 495 3.04 20.31 3.43
C ASP A 495 3.17 21.53 2.51
N GLU A 496 4.29 22.28 2.60
CA GLU A 496 4.56 23.39 1.69
C GLU A 496 4.64 22.92 0.22
N THR A 497 5.17 21.71 -0.03
CA THR A 497 5.18 21.10 -1.37
C THR A 497 3.78 20.78 -1.87
N VAL A 498 2.92 20.30 -0.98
CA VAL A 498 1.51 20.02 -1.28
C VAL A 498 0.77 21.32 -1.58
N ASP A 499 0.96 22.37 -0.78
CA ASP A 499 0.31 23.67 -0.97
C ASP A 499 0.76 24.35 -2.27
N GLU A 500 2.05 24.27 -2.62
CA GLU A 500 2.58 24.78 -3.89
C GLU A 500 2.03 24.02 -5.10
N GLY A 501 2.01 22.69 -5.02
CA GLY A 501 1.40 21.85 -6.05
C GLY A 501 -0.09 22.14 -6.21
N PHE A 502 -0.82 22.29 -5.10
CA PHE A 502 -2.25 22.59 -5.12
C PHE A 502 -2.55 23.97 -5.70
N ALA A 503 -1.79 25.01 -5.34
CA ALA A 503 -1.98 26.34 -5.91
C ALA A 503 -1.78 26.35 -7.42
N HIS A 504 -0.81 25.58 -7.92
CA HIS A 504 -0.54 25.48 -9.36
C HIS A 504 -1.55 24.61 -10.11
N ASP A 505 -1.93 23.46 -9.56
CA ASP A 505 -2.71 22.43 -10.27
C ASP A 505 -4.22 22.45 -9.94
N GLY A 506 -4.62 23.10 -8.85
CA GLY A 506 -5.98 23.04 -8.30
C GLY A 506 -6.39 21.67 -7.76
N THR A 507 -5.45 20.73 -7.62
CA THR A 507 -5.70 19.35 -7.19
C THR A 507 -4.55 18.79 -6.36
N ILE A 508 -4.85 17.87 -5.44
CA ILE A 508 -3.84 17.11 -4.69
C ILE A 508 -3.47 15.83 -5.44
N ARG A 509 -2.19 15.45 -5.37
CA ARG A 509 -1.60 14.34 -6.13
C ARG A 509 -1.22 13.15 -5.24
N GLU A 510 -1.07 12.01 -5.88
CA GLU A 510 -0.55 10.77 -5.30
C GLU A 510 0.88 10.93 -4.75
N LYS A 511 1.79 11.54 -5.53
CA LYS A 511 3.20 11.71 -5.20
C LYS A 511 3.78 13.02 -5.72
N TYR A 512 4.90 13.44 -5.15
CA TYR A 512 5.54 14.73 -5.41
C TYR A 512 7.01 14.56 -5.73
N ASN A 513 7.54 15.44 -6.57
CA ASN A 513 8.97 15.60 -6.75
C ASN A 513 9.51 16.48 -5.63
N VAL A 514 10.11 15.86 -4.63
CA VAL A 514 10.59 16.55 -3.42
C VAL A 514 11.93 17.25 -3.63
N VAL A 515 12.59 17.03 -4.77
CA VAL A 515 13.81 17.77 -5.15
C VAL A 515 13.42 19.15 -5.68
N SER A 516 12.42 19.24 -6.55
CA SER A 516 11.97 20.50 -7.16
C SER A 516 10.75 21.14 -6.48
N ARG A 517 10.19 20.53 -5.42
CA ARG A 517 8.98 21.00 -4.72
C ARG A 517 7.80 21.21 -5.67
N ASN A 518 7.44 20.19 -6.44
CA ASN A 518 6.28 20.27 -7.31
C ASN A 518 5.63 18.90 -7.56
N SER A 519 4.53 18.92 -8.32
CA SER A 519 3.79 17.73 -8.76
C SER A 519 4.32 17.12 -10.06
N ASP A 520 5.45 17.59 -10.60
CA ASP A 520 6.01 17.10 -11.86
C ASP A 520 6.57 15.69 -11.71
N VAL A 521 5.79 14.73 -12.20
CA VAL A 521 6.14 13.31 -12.14
C VAL A 521 6.33 12.76 -13.55
N LYS A 522 7.55 12.36 -13.86
CA LYS A 522 7.92 11.67 -15.11
C LYS A 522 8.55 10.33 -14.76
N VAL A 523 7.76 9.26 -14.93
CA VAL A 523 8.19 7.89 -14.66
C VAL A 523 8.61 7.23 -15.97
N ALA A 524 9.76 6.55 -15.95
CA ALA A 524 10.33 5.87 -17.11
C ALA A 524 9.62 4.54 -17.43
N THR A 525 9.18 3.81 -16.41
CA THR A 525 8.56 2.48 -16.55
C THR A 525 7.45 2.27 -15.50
N GLY A 526 6.32 1.72 -15.93
CA GLY A 526 5.07 1.65 -15.16
C GLY A 526 4.04 2.64 -15.66
N TYR A 527 2.93 2.81 -14.92
CA TYR A 527 1.91 3.80 -15.29
C TYR A 527 2.48 5.22 -15.20
N LYS A 528 2.13 6.04 -16.20
CA LYS A 528 2.76 7.35 -16.43
C LYS A 528 1.95 8.52 -15.87
N SER A 529 0.78 8.26 -15.31
CA SER A 529 -0.09 9.26 -14.68
C SER A 529 0.32 9.51 -13.22
N ASN A 530 0.14 10.77 -12.77
CA ASN A 530 0.13 11.11 -11.36
C ASN A 530 -1.33 11.27 -10.94
N GLU A 531 -1.83 10.31 -10.16
CA GLU A 531 -3.27 10.21 -9.86
C GLU A 531 -3.75 11.38 -8.99
N ILE A 532 -4.99 11.81 -9.23
CA ILE A 532 -5.64 12.92 -8.52
C ILE A 532 -6.45 12.36 -7.35
N GLY A 533 -6.37 13.02 -6.19
CA GLY A 533 -7.21 12.69 -5.05
C GLY A 533 -6.67 13.29 -3.75
N PHE A 534 -5.58 12.80 -3.15
CA PHE A 534 -5.27 11.38 -3.03
C PHE A 534 -5.30 11.04 -1.53
N GLY A 535 -6.01 9.99 -1.12
CA GLY A 535 -6.44 9.76 0.26
C GLY A 535 -5.31 9.82 1.30
N TRP A 536 -4.15 9.23 1.02
CA TRP A 536 -3.00 9.36 1.93
C TRP A 536 -2.44 10.78 2.00
N THR A 537 -2.50 11.57 0.92
CA THR A 537 -1.84 12.88 0.86
C THR A 537 -2.69 13.85 1.66
N ASN A 538 -4.01 13.76 1.44
CA ASN A 538 -5.03 14.47 2.21
C ASN A 538 -4.85 14.19 3.70
N SER A 539 -4.72 12.91 4.06
CA SER A 539 -4.58 12.50 5.46
C SER A 539 -3.29 13.00 6.11
N ILE A 540 -2.16 12.81 5.43
CA ILE A 540 -0.87 13.15 6.00
C ILE A 540 -0.71 14.67 6.10
N TYR A 541 -1.28 15.45 5.19
CA TYR A 541 -1.35 16.90 5.33
C TYR A 541 -2.07 17.31 6.63
N LEU A 542 -3.23 16.72 6.93
CA LEU A 542 -3.94 16.96 8.20
C LEU A 542 -3.08 16.60 9.42
N LYS A 543 -2.38 15.46 9.37
CA LYS A 543 -1.52 15.02 10.48
C LYS A 543 -0.28 15.89 10.65
N PHE A 544 0.35 16.32 9.56
CA PHE A 544 1.57 17.13 9.58
C PHE A 544 1.34 18.52 10.13
N ARG A 545 0.20 19.15 9.85
CA ARG A 545 -0.18 20.42 10.50
C ARG A 545 -0.15 20.31 12.03
N THR A 546 -0.70 19.24 12.60
CA THR A 546 -0.68 19.04 14.06
C THR A 546 0.71 18.85 14.67
N ILE A 547 1.71 18.49 13.86
CA ILE A 547 3.12 18.33 14.28
C ILE A 547 3.87 19.63 14.05
N ALA A 548 3.70 20.27 12.89
CA ALA A 548 4.39 21.48 12.49
C ALA A 548 3.95 22.72 13.30
N GLU A 549 2.69 22.77 13.74
CA GLU A 549 2.12 23.91 14.48
C GLU A 549 2.34 23.83 16.00
N ARG A 550 2.98 22.76 16.50
CA ARG A 550 3.24 22.66 17.95
C ARG A 550 4.18 23.79 18.39
N PRO A 551 3.82 24.56 19.44
CA PRO A 551 4.75 25.49 20.06
C PRO A 551 5.99 24.71 20.50
N GLY A 552 7.18 25.13 20.06
CA GLY A 552 8.42 24.41 20.35
C GLY A 552 8.66 24.29 21.86
N GLY A 553 8.33 23.14 22.45
CA GLY A 553 8.59 22.87 23.87
C GLY A 553 7.73 21.81 24.56
N GLU A 554 6.54 21.45 24.06
CA GLU A 554 5.69 20.46 24.74
C GLU A 554 5.73 19.10 24.04
N ALA A 555 6.41 18.14 24.68
CA ALA A 555 6.32 16.73 24.34
C ALA A 555 4.87 16.27 24.49
N ALA A 556 4.36 15.48 23.54
CA ALA A 556 3.05 14.86 23.65
C ALA A 556 3.01 14.02 24.93
N GLY A 557 2.19 14.45 25.90
CA GLY A 557 1.81 13.58 27.01
C GLY A 557 1.16 12.34 26.42
N GLY A 558 1.78 11.19 26.66
CA GLY A 558 1.20 9.91 26.29
C GLY A 558 -0.16 9.73 26.96
N ASN A 559 -1.17 9.43 26.14
CA ASN A 559 -2.33 8.69 26.58
C ASN A 559 -2.19 7.25 26.06
#